data_AF-A0A838U282-F1
#
_entry.id   AF-A0A838U282-F1
#
_cell.length_a   1.000
_cell.length_b   1.000
_cell.length_c   1.000
_cell.angle_alpha   90.00
_cell.angle_beta   90.00
_cell.angle_gamma   90.00
#
_symmetry.space_group_name_H-M   'P 1'
#
loop_
_entity.id
_entity.type
_entity.pdbx_description
1 polymer ?
#
loop_
_entity_poly.entity_id
_entity_poly.type
_entity_poly.pdbx_seq_one_letter_code
_entity_poly.pdbx_strand_id
1 'polypeptide(L)'
;MIDQFFNVAYFPFPKNEGDPVNDLNVAWPNGYFGDSFDVMVTSPTHLDAVQAYPVVFCVGDTRLDAKWAQRLKQYVNDGGTLVINAEQVVAGIDDAFLGAKLGKAQKEADDVVCVRDNERLAGTVFPYREATATTAQVVARTSGGDAIALRNKVGKGQVILTTPSYLLGHDNVAMPYMAHLMLELTSGLQPVEVRGNCQHSVNLRSDGYVVTVSNNEGLVKTSHAPATMDMNKTSRVTLRMQEKPLLTEDWIGEEPRPWSFPNEWLPEYTQPKKLNWQQEGAMHTATVTLLPGEIRVYFIKTK
;
A
#
# COMPACT_ATOMS: atom_id res chain seq x y z
N MET A 1 18.20 -1.31 2.68
CA MET A 1 17.52 -0.22 1.96
C MET A 1 16.19 -0.63 1.33
N ILE A 2 16.14 -1.55 0.36
CA ILE A 2 14.86 -1.96 -0.29
C ILE A 2 13.98 -2.84 0.62
N ASP A 3 14.60 -3.66 1.46
CA ASP A 3 13.98 -4.44 2.54
C ASP A 3 13.11 -3.57 3.45
N GLN A 4 13.59 -2.38 3.81
CA GLN A 4 12.87 -1.46 4.69
C GLN A 4 11.58 -0.92 4.05
N PHE A 5 11.59 -0.70 2.74
CA PHE A 5 10.37 -0.37 2.02
C PHE A 5 9.36 -1.51 2.09
N PHE A 6 9.80 -2.75 1.87
CA PHE A 6 8.92 -3.91 1.98
C PHE A 6 8.44 -4.15 3.41
N ASN A 7 9.25 -3.82 4.42
CA ASN A 7 8.83 -3.85 5.82
C ASN A 7 7.66 -2.90 6.10
N VAL A 8 7.61 -1.76 5.39
CA VAL A 8 6.45 -0.85 5.42
C VAL A 8 5.32 -1.37 4.53
N ALA A 9 5.59 -1.76 3.29
CA ALA A 9 4.58 -2.17 2.32
C ALA A 9 3.80 -3.42 2.76
N TYR A 10 4.47 -4.35 3.44
CA TYR A 10 3.88 -5.56 4.03
C TYR A 10 3.55 -5.39 5.52
N PHE A 11 3.57 -4.17 6.07
CA PHE A 11 3.29 -3.95 7.49
C PHE A 11 1.96 -4.63 7.89
N PRO A 12 1.94 -5.39 9.02
CA PRO A 12 2.94 -5.50 10.07
C PRO A 12 3.88 -6.71 9.94
N PHE A 13 4.21 -7.17 8.72
CA PHE A 13 5.11 -8.31 8.50
C PHE A 13 6.39 -8.36 9.35
N PRO A 14 7.11 -7.23 9.54
CA PRO A 14 8.33 -7.22 10.36
C PRO A 14 8.13 -7.66 11.81
N LYS A 15 6.89 -7.66 12.32
CA LYS A 15 6.58 -8.15 13.68
C LYS A 15 7.03 -9.59 13.90
N ASN A 16 6.98 -10.42 12.86
CA ASN A 16 7.34 -11.83 12.91
C ASN A 16 8.72 -12.09 12.28
N GLU A 17 9.45 -11.02 11.90
CA GLU A 17 10.77 -11.14 11.29
C GLU A 17 11.79 -11.62 12.32
N GLY A 18 12.54 -12.68 11.98
CA GLY A 18 13.50 -13.32 12.87
C GLY A 18 12.92 -14.45 13.72
N ASP A 19 11.59 -14.59 13.79
CA ASP A 19 11.00 -15.77 14.39
C ASP A 19 11.30 -17.01 13.52
N PRO A 20 11.64 -18.17 14.12
CA PRO A 20 11.97 -19.37 13.35
C PRO A 20 10.76 -19.79 12.53
N VAL A 21 10.93 -19.89 11.21
CA VAL A 21 9.92 -20.48 10.34
C VAL A 21 9.81 -21.96 10.67
N ASN A 22 8.66 -22.36 11.17
CA ASN A 22 8.35 -23.75 11.51
C ASN A 22 6.86 -23.98 11.32
N ASP A 23 6.40 -25.19 11.58
CA ASP A 23 4.99 -25.58 11.44
C ASP A 23 4.03 -24.69 12.26
N LEU A 24 4.49 -24.05 13.34
CA LEU A 24 3.70 -23.15 14.18
C LEU A 24 3.78 -21.68 13.73
N ASN A 25 4.79 -21.34 12.94
CA ASN A 25 5.12 -19.97 12.61
C ASN A 25 5.45 -19.85 11.12
N VAL A 26 4.40 -19.77 10.32
CA VAL A 26 4.47 -19.31 8.93
C VAL A 26 3.97 -17.87 8.95
N ALA A 27 4.87 -16.90 8.74
CA ALA A 27 4.51 -15.49 8.78
C ALA A 27 3.65 -15.12 7.57
N TRP A 28 2.32 -15.24 7.70
CA TRP A 28 1.33 -14.62 6.81
C TRP A 28 0.50 -13.59 7.59
N PRO A 29 1.09 -12.47 8.03
CA PRO A 29 0.33 -11.43 8.70
C PRO A 29 -0.64 -10.76 7.73
N ASN A 30 -1.69 -10.17 8.30
CA ASN A 30 -2.65 -9.37 7.54
C ASN A 30 -1.99 -8.06 7.09
N GLY A 31 -1.73 -7.89 5.79
CA GLY A 31 -1.09 -6.69 5.24
C GLY A 31 -2.01 -5.47 5.28
N TYR A 32 -1.57 -4.38 5.92
CA TYR A 32 -2.33 -3.14 6.06
C TYR A 32 -2.62 -2.48 4.69
N PHE A 33 -1.67 -2.54 3.76
CA PHE A 33 -1.78 -1.98 2.41
C PHE A 33 -2.41 -2.95 1.40
N GLY A 34 -2.86 -4.13 1.83
CA GLY A 34 -3.59 -5.08 0.99
C GLY A 34 -2.77 -5.81 -0.06
N ASP A 35 -1.45 -5.83 0.08
CA ASP A 35 -0.50 -6.48 -0.86
C ASP A 35 -0.74 -6.09 -2.35
N SER A 36 -1.32 -4.90 -2.59
CA SER A 36 -1.78 -4.47 -3.93
C SER A 36 -0.76 -3.52 -4.56
N PHE A 37 0.38 -4.08 -4.94
CA PHE A 37 1.43 -3.39 -5.70
C PHE A 37 2.24 -4.41 -6.51
N ASP A 38 2.82 -3.95 -7.60
CA ASP A 38 3.75 -4.73 -8.39
C ASP A 38 5.18 -4.18 -8.24
N VAL A 39 6.16 -5.08 -8.26
CA VAL A 39 7.58 -4.71 -8.25
C VAL A 39 8.10 -4.76 -9.68
N MET A 40 8.43 -3.60 -10.22
CA MET A 40 9.07 -3.47 -11.52
C MET A 40 10.58 -3.31 -11.34
N VAL A 41 11.36 -3.97 -12.19
CA VAL A 41 12.79 -3.70 -12.34
C VAL A 41 13.02 -2.79 -13.54
N THR A 42 14.01 -1.90 -13.46
CA THR A 42 14.35 -1.04 -14.58
C THR A 42 14.81 -1.88 -15.76
N SER A 43 14.06 -1.80 -16.86
CA SER A 43 14.36 -2.51 -18.11
C SER A 43 14.54 -1.53 -19.26
N PRO A 44 15.56 -1.70 -20.10
CA PRO A 44 15.75 -0.86 -21.28
C PRO A 44 14.69 -1.08 -22.37
N THR A 45 13.94 -2.19 -22.33
CA THR A 45 12.95 -2.58 -23.35
C THR A 45 11.51 -2.45 -22.90
N HIS A 46 11.25 -2.30 -21.59
CA HIS A 46 9.90 -2.22 -21.01
C HIS A 46 9.72 -0.94 -20.19
N LEU A 47 10.25 0.16 -20.70
CA LEU A 47 10.06 1.51 -20.16
C LEU A 47 8.57 1.87 -20.05
N ASP A 48 7.73 1.25 -20.87
CA ASP A 48 6.34 1.60 -20.99
C ASP A 48 5.43 1.08 -19.87
N ALA A 49 5.85 0.02 -19.18
CA ALA A 49 5.11 -0.63 -18.10
C ALA A 49 4.60 0.34 -17.02
N VAL A 50 5.31 1.43 -16.75
CA VAL A 50 4.89 2.47 -15.79
C VAL A 50 3.53 3.08 -16.09
N GLN A 51 3.07 3.09 -17.35
CA GLN A 51 1.76 3.63 -17.73
C GLN A 51 0.57 2.80 -17.23
N ALA A 52 0.79 1.54 -16.83
CA ALA A 52 -0.27 0.70 -16.27
C ALA A 52 -0.62 1.10 -14.83
N TYR A 53 0.18 1.95 -14.18
CA TYR A 53 0.05 2.27 -12.76
C TYR A 53 -0.34 3.72 -12.53
N PRO A 54 -1.24 4.01 -11.58
CA PRO A 54 -1.56 5.40 -11.20
C PRO A 54 -0.42 6.05 -10.40
N VAL A 55 0.39 5.24 -9.71
CA VAL A 55 1.52 5.67 -8.88
C VAL A 55 2.72 4.79 -9.19
N VAL A 56 3.88 5.42 -9.37
CA VAL A 56 5.18 4.75 -9.46
C VAL A 56 6.07 5.30 -8.36
N PHE A 57 6.59 4.41 -7.52
CA PHE A 57 7.50 4.75 -6.42
C PHE A 57 8.88 4.20 -6.75
N CYS A 58 9.87 5.08 -6.93
CA CYS A 58 11.27 4.65 -7.04
C CYS A 58 11.79 4.24 -5.66
N VAL A 59 12.10 2.96 -5.48
CA VAL A 59 12.50 2.40 -4.17
C VAL A 59 13.98 2.03 -4.17
N GLY A 60 14.68 2.33 -3.07
CA GLY A 60 16.11 2.00 -2.90
C GLY A 60 17.01 2.63 -3.95
N ASP A 61 18.16 2.02 -4.23
CA ASP A 61 19.12 2.48 -5.26
C ASP A 61 18.65 2.08 -6.68
N THR A 62 17.46 2.54 -7.07
CA THR A 62 16.94 2.33 -8.43
C THR A 62 17.80 3.12 -9.41
N ARG A 63 18.54 2.40 -10.26
CA ARG A 63 19.40 2.99 -11.28
C ARG A 63 18.57 3.50 -12.46
N LEU A 64 18.46 4.83 -12.56
CA LEU A 64 17.80 5.52 -13.67
C LEU A 64 18.84 6.07 -14.64
N ASP A 65 18.59 5.93 -15.94
CA ASP A 65 19.37 6.56 -16.99
C ASP A 65 18.58 7.70 -17.66
N ALA A 66 19.16 8.33 -18.69
CA ALA A 66 18.50 9.41 -19.41
C ALA A 66 17.19 8.98 -20.10
N LYS A 67 17.08 7.72 -20.54
CA LYS A 67 15.85 7.19 -21.15
C LYS A 67 14.75 7.05 -20.12
N TRP A 68 15.09 6.54 -18.94
CA TRP A 68 14.18 6.49 -17.80
C TRP A 68 13.77 7.88 -17.34
N ALA A 69 14.69 8.84 -17.25
CA ALA A 69 14.36 10.23 -16.90
C ALA A 69 13.33 10.82 -17.87
N GLN A 70 13.54 10.66 -19.18
CA GLN A 70 12.58 11.10 -20.19
C GLN A 70 11.24 10.37 -20.07
N ARG A 71 11.26 9.05 -19.85
CA ARG A 71 10.05 8.25 -19.72
C ARG A 71 9.22 8.64 -18.50
N LEU A 72 9.85 8.81 -17.35
CA LEU A 72 9.19 9.20 -16.10
C LEU A 72 8.58 10.60 -16.21
N LYS A 73 9.27 11.54 -16.86
CA LYS A 73 8.71 12.86 -17.19
C LYS A 73 7.45 12.74 -18.04
N GLN A 74 7.47 11.90 -19.07
CA GLN A 74 6.30 11.67 -19.92
C GLN A 74 5.15 11.02 -19.13
N TYR A 75 5.44 9.99 -18.34
CA TYR A 75 4.48 9.33 -17.46
C TYR A 75 3.76 10.31 -16.54
N VAL A 76 4.50 11.22 -15.89
CA VAL A 76 3.92 12.26 -15.04
C VAL A 76 3.08 13.24 -15.86
N ASN A 77 3.58 13.71 -17.02
CA ASN A 77 2.82 14.59 -17.90
C ASN A 77 1.48 13.98 -18.34
N ASP A 78 1.43 12.66 -18.54
CA ASP A 78 0.25 11.92 -18.99
C ASP A 78 -0.78 11.68 -17.88
N GLY A 79 -0.46 11.95 -16.61
CA GLY A 79 -1.37 11.81 -15.48
C GLY A 79 -0.84 10.98 -14.32
N GLY A 80 0.35 10.37 -14.47
CA GLY A 80 0.96 9.55 -13.44
C GLY A 80 1.40 10.34 -12.21
N THR A 81 1.38 9.69 -11.04
CA THR A 81 2.09 10.16 -9.86
C THR A 81 3.44 9.46 -9.76
N LEU A 82 4.52 10.21 -9.70
CA LEU A 82 5.87 9.71 -9.46
C LEU A 82 6.33 10.07 -8.06
N VAL A 83 6.83 9.11 -7.29
CA VAL A 83 7.57 9.35 -6.06
C VAL A 83 9.04 9.06 -6.31
N ILE A 84 9.88 10.07 -6.08
CA ILE A 84 11.33 9.97 -6.29
C ILE A 84 12.08 10.58 -5.11
N ASN A 85 13.17 9.94 -4.74
CA ASN A 85 14.06 10.42 -3.69
C ASN A 85 15.15 11.33 -4.25
N ALA A 86 15.62 12.28 -3.44
CA ALA A 86 16.70 13.19 -3.81
C ALA A 86 18.00 12.45 -4.21
N GLU A 87 18.24 11.25 -3.68
CA GLU A 87 19.37 10.38 -4.03
C GLU A 87 19.23 9.71 -5.42
N GLN A 88 18.00 9.65 -5.95
CA GLN A 88 17.68 9.00 -7.23
C GLN A 88 17.59 10.00 -8.39
N VAL A 89 17.82 11.30 -8.12
CA VAL A 89 17.76 12.34 -9.15
C VAL A 89 19.00 12.25 -10.04
N VAL A 90 18.77 11.89 -11.30
CA VAL A 90 19.81 11.72 -12.32
C VAL A 90 19.76 12.82 -13.38
N ALA A 91 20.76 12.86 -14.26
CA ALA A 91 20.76 13.74 -15.42
C ALA A 91 19.48 13.56 -16.25
N GLY A 92 18.79 14.67 -16.52
CA GLY A 92 17.50 14.67 -17.21
C GLY A 92 16.29 14.85 -16.29
N ILE A 93 16.43 14.70 -14.96
CA ILE A 93 15.43 15.13 -13.96
C ILE A 93 15.92 16.46 -13.39
N ASP A 94 15.24 17.56 -13.76
CA ASP A 94 15.69 18.93 -13.47
C ASP A 94 14.83 19.61 -12.39
N ASP A 95 15.34 20.74 -11.88
CA ASP A 95 14.68 21.53 -10.84
C ASP A 95 13.26 21.99 -11.24
N ALA A 96 13.02 22.22 -12.54
CA ALA A 96 11.72 22.63 -13.04
C ALA A 96 10.71 21.49 -12.96
N PHE A 97 11.12 20.28 -13.33
CA PHE A 97 10.30 19.08 -13.18
C PHE A 97 10.02 18.77 -11.71
N LEU A 98 11.03 18.85 -10.84
CA LEU A 98 10.87 18.63 -9.40
C LEU A 98 10.10 19.76 -8.70
N GLY A 99 10.07 20.95 -9.29
CA GLY A 99 9.54 22.17 -8.68
C GLY A 99 10.33 22.59 -7.45
N ALA A 100 11.60 22.19 -7.36
CA ALA A 100 12.48 22.43 -6.22
C ALA A 100 13.93 22.46 -6.67
N LYS A 101 14.75 23.27 -5.99
CA LYS A 101 16.21 23.23 -6.12
C LYS A 101 16.79 22.39 -5.02
N LEU A 102 17.56 21.37 -5.38
CA LEU A 102 18.28 20.55 -4.42
C LEU A 102 19.61 21.21 -4.04
N GLY A 103 19.78 21.50 -2.75
CA GLY A 103 21.02 21.96 -2.17
C GLY A 103 22.11 20.89 -2.22
N LYS A 104 23.35 21.26 -1.88
CA LYS A 104 24.47 20.31 -1.72
C LYS A 104 24.68 19.88 -0.27
N ALA A 105 24.10 20.64 0.67
CA ALA A 105 24.23 20.37 2.09
C ALA A 105 23.33 19.19 2.49
N GLN A 106 23.90 18.31 3.29
CA GLN A 106 23.17 17.29 4.04
C GLN A 106 22.92 17.84 5.44
N LYS A 107 21.69 17.70 5.92
CA LYS A 107 21.24 18.10 7.24
C LYS A 107 20.64 16.89 7.95
N GLU A 108 20.34 17.06 9.23
CA GLU A 108 19.77 16.02 10.08
C GLU A 108 18.54 16.54 10.81
N ALA A 109 17.59 15.64 11.05
CA ALA A 109 16.42 15.86 11.88
C ALA A 109 15.97 14.52 12.48
N ASP A 110 15.11 14.56 13.48
CA ASP A 110 14.55 13.39 14.16
C ASP A 110 13.01 13.35 14.09
N ASP A 111 12.42 14.28 13.33
CA ASP A 111 10.98 14.40 13.21
C ASP A 111 10.53 14.92 11.84
N VAL A 112 9.30 14.53 11.48
CA VAL A 112 8.60 15.03 10.30
C VAL A 112 7.23 15.56 10.73
N VAL A 113 6.88 16.75 10.28
CA VAL A 113 5.58 17.38 10.45
C VAL A 113 4.85 17.37 9.11
N CYS A 114 3.75 16.63 9.05
CA CYS A 114 2.85 16.58 7.90
C CYS A 114 2.11 17.91 7.75
N VAL A 115 2.17 18.54 6.58
CA VAL A 115 1.59 19.89 6.38
C VAL A 115 0.06 19.88 6.39
N ARG A 116 -0.56 18.76 5.97
CA ARG A 116 -2.00 18.64 5.82
C ARG A 116 -2.75 18.71 7.15
N ASP A 117 -2.22 18.07 8.18
CA ASP A 117 -2.88 17.81 9.47
C ASP A 117 -2.01 18.24 10.68
N ASN A 118 -0.80 18.74 10.45
CA ASN A 118 0.21 19.05 11.48
C ASN A 118 0.54 17.85 12.38
N GLU A 119 0.32 16.62 11.90
CA GLU A 119 0.75 15.43 12.62
C GLU A 119 2.29 15.42 12.67
N ARG A 120 2.82 15.23 13.89
CA ARG A 120 4.25 15.09 14.11
C ARG A 120 4.62 13.62 14.24
N LEU A 121 5.43 13.16 13.30
CA LEU A 121 5.98 11.83 13.22
C LEU A 121 7.42 11.85 13.73
N ALA A 122 7.60 11.52 15.01
CA ALA A 122 8.92 11.36 15.61
C ALA A 122 9.56 10.03 15.19
N GLY A 123 10.86 10.03 14.94
CA GLY A 123 11.63 8.84 14.56
C GLY A 123 13.07 8.89 15.05
N THR A 124 13.91 8.02 14.51
CA THR A 124 15.36 8.11 14.69
C THR A 124 15.94 9.25 13.85
N VAL A 125 17.14 9.71 14.19
CA VAL A 125 17.81 10.77 13.43
C VAL A 125 18.03 10.28 12.00
N PHE A 126 17.62 11.10 11.03
CA PHE A 126 17.74 10.81 9.61
C PHE A 126 18.50 11.92 8.88
N PRO A 127 19.36 11.55 7.92
CA PRO A 127 19.94 12.51 6.99
C PRO A 127 18.94 12.92 5.92
N TYR A 128 18.96 14.18 5.53
CA TYR A 128 18.21 14.66 4.36
C TYR A 128 19.00 15.70 3.57
N ARG A 129 18.72 15.75 2.27
CA ARG A 129 19.27 16.77 1.39
C ARG A 129 18.44 18.04 1.48
N GLU A 130 19.08 19.18 1.65
CA GLU A 130 18.37 20.46 1.63
C GLU A 130 17.63 20.63 0.29
N ALA A 131 16.37 21.08 0.34
CA ALA A 131 15.59 21.38 -0.84
C ALA A 131 14.82 22.69 -0.64
N THR A 132 14.91 23.58 -1.63
CA THR A 132 14.14 24.82 -1.66
C THR A 132 13.05 24.72 -2.71
N ALA A 133 11.80 24.79 -2.27
CA ALA A 133 10.65 24.84 -3.18
C ALA A 133 10.76 26.03 -4.15
N THR A 134 10.45 25.80 -5.42
CA THR A 134 10.25 26.85 -6.42
C THR A 134 8.78 26.93 -6.81
N THR A 135 8.27 25.88 -7.46
CA THR A 135 6.85 25.73 -7.83
C THR A 135 6.16 24.62 -7.05
N ALA A 136 6.93 23.72 -6.43
CA ALA A 136 6.38 22.63 -5.64
C ALA A 136 5.77 23.12 -4.33
N GLN A 137 4.71 22.45 -3.89
CA GLN A 137 4.14 22.62 -2.57
C GLN A 137 4.89 21.73 -1.58
N VAL A 138 5.31 22.28 -0.43
CA VAL A 138 5.82 21.46 0.69
C VAL A 138 4.65 20.69 1.29
N VAL A 139 4.76 19.36 1.34
CA VAL A 139 3.75 18.45 1.93
C VAL A 139 4.20 17.85 3.26
N ALA A 140 5.50 17.83 3.52
CA ALA A 140 6.06 17.50 4.83
C ALA A 140 7.34 18.30 5.08
N ARG A 141 7.59 18.63 6.35
CA ARG A 141 8.73 19.45 6.79
C ARG A 141 9.31 18.94 8.11
N THR A 142 10.50 19.36 8.48
CA THR A 142 11.02 19.19 9.85
C THR A 142 10.35 20.18 10.81
N SER A 143 10.49 19.99 12.13
CA SER A 143 10.12 21.03 13.10
C SER A 143 10.85 22.37 12.87
N GLY A 144 12.06 22.32 12.30
CA GLY A 144 12.84 23.50 11.90
C GLY A 144 12.32 24.22 10.65
N GLY A 145 11.35 23.63 9.93
CA GLY A 145 10.73 24.21 8.74
C GLY A 145 11.34 23.77 7.41
N ASP A 146 12.41 22.97 7.43
CA ASP A 146 13.06 22.48 6.22
C ASP A 146 12.17 21.44 5.51
N ALA A 147 12.14 21.46 4.18
CA ALA A 147 11.27 20.60 3.40
C ALA A 147 11.76 19.13 3.38
N ILE A 148 10.87 18.21 3.75
CA ILE A 148 11.08 16.75 3.77
C ILE A 148 10.45 16.07 2.56
N ALA A 149 9.29 16.57 2.14
CA ALA A 149 8.67 16.15 0.90
C ALA A 149 7.98 17.31 0.21
N LEU A 150 8.10 17.34 -1.11
CA LEU A 150 7.54 18.37 -1.98
C LEU A 150 6.72 17.73 -3.09
N ARG A 151 5.58 18.33 -3.42
CA ARG A 151 4.69 17.91 -4.50
C ARG A 151 4.67 18.97 -5.58
N ASN A 152 5.11 18.63 -6.79
CA ASN A 152 5.02 19.50 -7.95
C ASN A 152 4.01 18.93 -8.96
N LYS A 153 3.07 19.76 -9.39
CA LYS A 153 2.14 19.39 -10.48
C LYS A 153 2.85 19.58 -11.82
N VAL A 154 2.81 18.57 -12.67
CA VAL A 154 3.47 18.60 -13.98
C VAL A 154 2.54 17.94 -15.00
N GLY A 155 2.13 18.70 -16.02
CA GLY A 155 1.13 18.23 -16.98
C GLY A 155 -0.18 17.85 -16.28
N LYS A 156 -0.63 16.62 -16.49
CA LYS A 156 -1.85 16.07 -15.86
C LYS A 156 -1.58 15.34 -14.54
N GLY A 157 -0.32 15.07 -14.22
CA GLY A 157 0.09 14.32 -13.05
C GLY A 157 0.89 15.15 -12.06
N GLN A 158 1.71 14.47 -11.27
CA GLN A 158 2.55 15.11 -10.26
C GLN A 158 3.79 14.29 -9.93
N VAL A 159 4.84 14.98 -9.46
CA VAL A 159 6.00 14.36 -8.84
C VAL A 159 6.03 14.72 -7.35
N ILE A 160 6.31 13.72 -6.52
CA ILE A 160 6.58 13.86 -5.10
C ILE A 160 8.07 13.59 -4.90
N LEU A 161 8.81 14.64 -4.56
CA LEU A 161 10.22 14.58 -4.21
C LEU A 161 10.34 14.38 -2.70
N THR A 162 11.05 13.34 -2.25
CA THR A 162 11.40 13.16 -0.83
C THR A 162 12.89 13.44 -0.63
N THR A 163 13.24 14.12 0.45
CA THR A 163 14.63 14.54 0.71
C THR A 163 15.42 13.72 1.73
N PRO A 164 14.82 12.99 2.70
CA PRO A 164 15.57 12.07 3.53
C PRO A 164 16.14 10.94 2.69
N SER A 165 17.41 10.59 2.87
CA SER A 165 18.09 9.62 2.01
C SER A 165 17.35 8.28 2.02
N TYR A 166 16.73 7.93 0.89
CA TYR A 166 15.86 6.75 0.73
C TYR A 166 14.72 6.60 1.76
N LEU A 167 14.31 7.68 2.44
CA LEU A 167 13.36 7.66 3.57
C LEU A 167 13.81 6.79 4.74
N LEU A 168 15.11 6.73 5.01
CA LEU A 168 15.70 5.96 6.10
C LEU A 168 16.34 6.85 7.16
N GLY A 169 16.32 6.37 8.41
CA GLY A 169 17.18 6.87 9.48
C GLY A 169 18.64 6.44 9.32
N HIS A 170 19.53 6.99 10.15
CA HIS A 170 20.94 6.55 10.24
C HIS A 170 21.10 5.10 10.68
N ASP A 171 20.10 4.57 11.38
CA ASP A 171 19.97 3.16 11.74
C ASP A 171 19.58 2.27 10.55
N ASN A 172 19.38 2.85 9.36
CA ASN A 172 18.83 2.20 8.17
C ASN A 172 17.42 1.63 8.39
N VAL A 173 16.64 2.18 9.30
CA VAL A 173 15.23 1.81 9.49
C VAL A 173 14.34 2.78 8.71
N ALA A 174 13.23 2.27 8.15
CA ALA A 174 12.25 3.12 7.49
C ALA A 174 11.73 4.22 8.43
N MET A 175 11.75 5.47 7.96
CA MET A 175 11.15 6.57 8.70
C MET A 175 9.62 6.39 8.78
N PRO A 176 8.95 6.80 9.87
CA PRO A 176 7.49 6.74 9.99
C PRO A 176 6.75 7.48 8.86
N TYR A 177 7.39 8.52 8.29
CA TYR A 177 6.85 9.26 7.15
C TYR A 177 6.67 8.38 5.89
N MET A 178 7.45 7.31 5.71
CA MET A 178 7.28 6.38 4.58
C MET A 178 5.90 5.72 4.62
N ALA A 179 5.47 5.24 5.79
CA ALA A 179 4.14 4.65 5.97
C ALA A 179 3.03 5.68 5.74
N HIS A 180 3.19 6.89 6.29
CA HIS A 180 2.24 7.99 6.07
C HIS A 180 2.11 8.35 4.58
N LEU A 181 3.24 8.43 3.86
CA LEU A 181 3.26 8.71 2.42
C LEU A 181 2.57 7.57 1.64
N MET A 182 2.84 6.31 1.97
CA MET A 182 2.17 5.17 1.32
C MET A 182 0.65 5.20 1.53
N LEU A 183 0.18 5.55 2.73
CA LEU A 183 -1.26 5.71 3.01
C LEU A 183 -1.88 6.81 2.16
N GLU A 184 -1.19 7.94 2.02
CA GLU A 184 -1.68 9.04 1.19
C GLU A 184 -1.72 8.65 -0.30
N LEU A 185 -0.72 7.94 -0.78
CA LEU A 185 -0.62 7.51 -2.18
C LEU A 185 -1.68 6.49 -2.56
N THR A 186 -1.99 5.53 -1.67
CA THR A 186 -2.96 4.46 -1.96
C THR A 186 -4.40 4.85 -1.66
N SER A 187 -4.62 5.91 -0.88
CA SER A 187 -5.94 6.40 -0.52
C SER A 187 -6.78 6.74 -1.75
N GLY A 188 -7.91 6.04 -1.91
CA GLY A 188 -8.86 6.28 -2.99
C GLY A 188 -8.45 5.74 -4.36
N LEU A 189 -7.35 4.98 -4.46
CA LEU A 189 -6.98 4.31 -5.71
C LEU A 189 -7.78 3.02 -5.95
N GLN A 190 -8.17 2.34 -4.87
CA GLN A 190 -8.89 1.09 -4.96
C GLN A 190 -10.38 1.34 -5.19
N PRO A 191 -11.03 0.64 -6.13
CA PRO A 191 -12.47 0.77 -6.37
C PRO A 191 -13.31 0.22 -5.20
N VAL A 192 -12.74 -0.71 -4.43
CA VAL A 192 -13.28 -1.20 -3.16
C VAL A 192 -12.20 -1.01 -2.08
N GLU A 193 -12.46 -0.14 -1.12
CA GLU A 193 -11.63 0.00 0.07
C GLU A 193 -11.94 -1.17 1.03
N VAL A 194 -10.90 -1.87 1.47
CA VAL A 194 -10.99 -2.86 2.53
C VAL A 194 -10.33 -2.29 3.78
N ARG A 195 -11.05 -2.25 4.90
CA ARG A 195 -10.55 -1.77 6.19
C ARG A 195 -10.74 -2.82 7.26
N GLY A 196 -9.77 -2.97 8.15
CA GLY A 196 -9.79 -3.96 9.21
C GLY A 196 -8.50 -4.77 9.21
N ASN A 197 -8.31 -5.58 10.24
CA ASN A 197 -7.14 -6.44 10.35
C ASN A 197 -7.36 -7.71 9.51
N CYS A 198 -7.15 -7.64 8.20
CA CYS A 198 -7.28 -8.77 7.29
C CYS A 198 -6.31 -8.64 6.12
N GLN A 199 -5.82 -9.77 5.61
CA GLN A 199 -5.26 -9.80 4.26
C GLN A 199 -6.41 -9.67 3.25
N HIS A 200 -6.18 -8.95 2.15
CA HIS A 200 -7.20 -8.80 1.13
C HIS A 200 -6.62 -8.69 -0.28
N SER A 201 -7.48 -8.91 -1.28
CA SER A 201 -7.19 -8.59 -2.68
C SER A 201 -8.47 -8.16 -3.38
N VAL A 202 -8.34 -7.28 -4.38
CA VAL A 202 -9.45 -6.78 -5.19
C VAL A 202 -9.12 -7.03 -6.66
N ASN A 203 -9.94 -7.82 -7.33
CA ASN A 203 -9.77 -8.17 -8.73
C ASN A 203 -10.91 -7.58 -9.56
N LEU A 204 -10.58 -6.89 -10.65
CA LEU A 204 -11.54 -6.29 -11.56
C LEU A 204 -12.15 -7.33 -12.50
N ARG A 205 -13.46 -7.22 -12.74
CA ARG A 205 -14.20 -7.90 -13.81
C ARG A 205 -14.93 -6.87 -14.67
N SER A 206 -15.41 -7.31 -15.82
CA SER A 206 -16.23 -6.47 -16.71
C SER A 206 -17.54 -5.99 -16.06
N ASP A 207 -18.08 -6.76 -15.11
CA ASP A 207 -19.38 -6.56 -14.46
C ASP A 207 -19.30 -6.21 -12.96
N GLY A 208 -18.09 -6.09 -12.40
CA GLY A 208 -17.92 -5.80 -10.98
C GLY A 208 -16.53 -6.16 -10.45
N TYR A 209 -16.47 -6.62 -9.20
CA TYR A 209 -15.24 -6.87 -8.47
C TYR A 209 -15.29 -8.20 -7.73
N VAL A 210 -14.16 -8.90 -7.66
CA VAL A 210 -13.97 -10.05 -6.76
C VAL A 210 -13.05 -9.61 -5.63
N VAL A 211 -13.58 -9.61 -4.41
CA VAL A 211 -12.89 -9.16 -3.20
C VAL A 211 -12.64 -10.37 -2.32
N THR A 212 -11.37 -10.69 -2.10
CA THR A 212 -10.98 -11.72 -1.13
C THR A 212 -10.60 -11.05 0.17
N VAL A 213 -11.07 -11.57 1.30
CA VAL A 213 -10.65 -11.15 2.63
C VAL A 213 -10.31 -12.39 3.46
N SER A 214 -9.18 -12.35 4.17
CA SER A 214 -8.69 -13.44 5.01
C SER A 214 -8.27 -12.91 6.37
N ASN A 215 -8.65 -13.60 7.44
CA ASN A 215 -8.12 -13.34 8.77
C ASN A 215 -7.05 -14.39 9.10
N ASN A 216 -5.78 -14.01 8.96
CA ASN A 216 -4.67 -14.92 9.23
C ASN A 216 -4.30 -15.00 10.73
N GLU A 217 -5.00 -14.28 11.62
CA GLU A 217 -4.73 -14.34 13.06
C GLU A 217 -5.50 -15.47 13.77
N GLY A 218 -4.93 -15.93 14.89
CA GLY A 218 -5.61 -16.81 15.84
C GLY A 218 -5.79 -18.26 15.39
N LEU A 219 -5.29 -18.65 14.23
CA LEU A 219 -5.23 -20.04 13.79
C LEU A 219 -3.82 -20.58 14.00
N VAL A 220 -3.68 -21.65 14.76
CA VAL A 220 -2.42 -22.39 14.89
C VAL A 220 -2.62 -23.78 14.31
N LYS A 221 -1.82 -24.14 13.31
CA LYS A 221 -1.91 -25.44 12.63
C LYS A 221 -0.53 -26.07 12.53
N THR A 222 -0.28 -27.11 13.31
CA THR A 222 0.94 -27.94 13.14
C THR A 222 0.69 -29.05 12.13
N SER A 223 1.76 -29.60 11.53
CA SER A 223 1.65 -30.68 10.54
C SER A 223 0.91 -31.93 11.02
N HIS A 224 0.89 -32.17 12.34
CA HIS A 224 0.39 -33.42 12.94
C HIS A 224 -0.61 -33.24 14.08
N ALA A 225 -1.00 -32.02 14.44
CA ALA A 225 -2.04 -31.79 15.45
C ALA A 225 -3.28 -31.12 14.83
N PRO A 226 -4.46 -31.32 15.43
CA PRO A 226 -5.65 -30.54 15.09
C PRO A 226 -5.35 -29.04 15.16
N ALA A 227 -5.95 -28.27 14.27
CA ALA A 227 -5.84 -26.82 14.33
C ALA A 227 -6.49 -26.30 15.61
N THR A 228 -5.85 -25.34 16.28
CA THR A 228 -6.42 -24.64 17.42
C THR A 228 -6.76 -23.21 17.02
N MET A 229 -7.90 -22.70 17.53
CA MET A 229 -8.41 -21.37 17.22
C MET A 229 -8.55 -20.54 18.48
N ASP A 230 -7.96 -19.34 18.47
CA ASP A 230 -8.22 -18.31 19.48
C ASP A 230 -9.35 -17.40 19.00
N MET A 231 -10.56 -17.66 19.47
CA MET A 231 -11.76 -16.91 19.08
C MET A 231 -11.71 -15.42 19.48
N ASN A 232 -10.76 -14.99 20.33
CA ASN A 232 -10.56 -13.56 20.61
C ASN A 232 -9.85 -12.83 19.47
N LYS A 233 -9.35 -13.56 18.47
CA LYS A 233 -8.69 -13.03 17.26
C LYS A 233 -9.63 -12.89 16.07
N THR A 234 -10.94 -12.79 16.30
CA THR A 234 -11.89 -12.42 15.25
C THR A 234 -11.57 -11.03 14.71
N SER A 235 -11.69 -10.85 13.40
CA SER A 235 -11.47 -9.57 12.74
C SER A 235 -12.77 -9.00 12.18
N ARG A 236 -13.02 -7.72 12.45
CA ARG A 236 -14.12 -6.97 11.83
C ARG A 236 -13.56 -6.26 10.59
N VAL A 237 -14.07 -6.63 9.43
CA VAL A 237 -13.67 -6.10 8.13
C VAL A 237 -14.80 -5.29 7.53
N THR A 238 -14.45 -4.12 7.01
CA THR A 238 -15.37 -3.17 6.38
C THR A 238 -14.98 -3.02 4.91
N LEU A 239 -15.94 -3.27 4.02
CA LEU A 239 -15.82 -3.01 2.59
C LEU A 239 -16.51 -1.68 2.28
N ARG A 240 -15.87 -0.80 1.51
CA ARG A 240 -16.44 0.50 1.12
C ARG A 240 -16.23 0.76 -0.36
N MET A 241 -17.22 1.32 -1.03
CA MET A 241 -17.11 1.72 -2.43
C MET A 241 -18.05 2.87 -2.76
N GLN A 242 -17.72 3.66 -3.78
CA GLN A 242 -18.55 4.79 -4.19
C GLN A 242 -19.82 4.32 -4.92
N GLU A 243 -19.65 3.40 -5.87
CA GLU A 243 -20.76 2.84 -6.65
C GLU A 243 -21.66 1.98 -5.76
N LYS A 244 -22.98 2.03 -5.99
CA LYS A 244 -23.93 1.18 -5.27
C LYS A 244 -23.84 -0.27 -5.82
N PRO A 245 -23.59 -1.27 -4.97
CA PRO A 245 -23.68 -2.66 -5.39
C PRO A 245 -25.09 -3.02 -5.87
N LEU A 246 -25.18 -3.68 -7.03
CA LEU A 246 -26.43 -4.25 -7.54
C LEU A 246 -26.71 -5.63 -6.91
N LEU A 247 -25.64 -6.40 -6.72
CA LEU A 247 -25.68 -7.73 -6.15
C LEU A 247 -24.35 -8.00 -5.41
N THR A 248 -24.42 -8.78 -4.34
CA THR A 248 -23.24 -9.30 -3.67
C THR A 248 -23.45 -10.77 -3.33
N GLU A 249 -22.50 -11.60 -3.75
CA GLU A 249 -22.51 -13.04 -3.55
C GLU A 249 -21.27 -13.45 -2.75
N ASP A 250 -21.44 -14.38 -1.81
CA ASP A 250 -20.33 -15.05 -1.13
C ASP A 250 -20.01 -16.34 -1.90
N TRP A 251 -18.92 -16.34 -2.65
CA TRP A 251 -18.54 -17.47 -3.51
C TRP A 251 -17.91 -18.64 -2.77
N ILE A 252 -17.57 -18.48 -1.49
CA ILE A 252 -17.13 -19.60 -0.63
C ILE A 252 -18.32 -20.21 0.13
N GLY A 253 -19.37 -19.43 0.39
CA GLY A 253 -20.50 -19.85 1.22
C GLY A 253 -21.72 -20.41 0.51
N GLU A 254 -21.73 -20.58 -0.81
CA GLU A 254 -22.87 -21.20 -1.51
C GLU A 254 -22.93 -22.73 -1.31
N GLU A 255 -24.12 -23.31 -1.54
CA GLU A 255 -24.27 -24.76 -1.72
C GLU A 255 -23.25 -25.27 -2.77
N PRO A 256 -22.73 -26.50 -2.61
CA PRO A 256 -21.70 -27.05 -3.47
C PRO A 256 -22.07 -26.88 -4.95
N ARG A 257 -21.22 -26.18 -5.68
CA ARG A 257 -21.37 -26.06 -7.13
C ARG A 257 -21.07 -27.42 -7.77
N PRO A 258 -21.62 -27.74 -8.94
CA PRO A 258 -21.42 -29.05 -9.58
C PRO A 258 -19.95 -29.43 -9.83
N TRP A 259 -19.04 -28.44 -9.78
CA TRP A 259 -17.60 -28.59 -10.01
C TRP A 259 -16.76 -28.47 -8.72
N SER A 260 -17.34 -28.18 -7.55
CA SER A 260 -16.59 -28.15 -6.28
C SER A 260 -16.41 -29.57 -5.73
N PHE A 261 -15.22 -29.88 -5.23
CA PHE A 261 -14.95 -31.13 -4.50
C PHE A 261 -15.98 -31.33 -3.37
N PRO A 262 -16.32 -32.58 -3.03
CA PRO A 262 -17.34 -32.85 -2.01
C PRO A 262 -16.96 -32.20 -0.67
N ASN A 263 -17.76 -31.20 -0.26
CA ASN A 263 -17.57 -30.32 0.90
C ASN A 263 -17.83 -31.00 2.26
N GLU A 264 -17.75 -32.33 2.34
CA GLU A 264 -18.11 -33.12 3.53
C GLU A 264 -17.27 -32.75 4.77
N TRP A 265 -16.12 -32.10 4.55
CA TRP A 265 -15.15 -31.69 5.58
C TRP A 265 -15.21 -30.19 5.96
N LEU A 266 -16.07 -29.39 5.31
CA LEU A 266 -16.18 -27.94 5.51
C LEU A 266 -17.52 -27.39 6.07
N PRO A 267 -18.51 -28.19 6.55
CA PRO A 267 -19.84 -27.67 6.87
C PRO A 267 -19.85 -26.61 8.00
N GLU A 268 -18.80 -26.54 8.82
CA GLU A 268 -18.67 -25.57 9.91
C GLU A 268 -18.16 -24.19 9.45
N TYR A 269 -17.59 -24.06 8.24
CA TYR A 269 -16.86 -22.86 7.80
C TYR A 269 -17.50 -22.09 6.64
N THR A 270 -18.56 -22.60 6.00
CA THR A 270 -19.05 -22.08 4.72
C THR A 270 -20.54 -21.74 4.70
N GLN A 271 -21.09 -21.17 5.78
CA GLN A 271 -22.43 -20.56 5.65
C GLN A 271 -22.34 -19.27 4.83
N PRO A 272 -23.24 -19.04 3.86
CA PRO A 272 -23.20 -17.85 3.04
C PRO A 272 -23.45 -16.61 3.90
N LYS A 273 -22.45 -15.75 4.03
CA LYS A 273 -22.60 -14.48 4.74
C LYS A 273 -23.06 -13.41 3.76
N LYS A 274 -24.35 -13.06 3.81
CA LYS A 274 -24.88 -11.92 3.05
C LYS A 274 -24.28 -10.62 3.57
N LEU A 275 -23.72 -9.82 2.67
CA LEU A 275 -23.28 -8.46 2.99
C LEU A 275 -24.46 -7.50 2.93
N ASN A 276 -24.70 -6.82 4.05
CA ASN A 276 -25.70 -5.76 4.14
C ASN A 276 -25.02 -4.41 3.88
N TRP A 277 -25.26 -3.86 2.70
CA TRP A 277 -24.73 -2.55 2.31
C TRP A 277 -25.59 -1.42 2.85
N GLN A 278 -24.94 -0.42 3.45
CA GLN A 278 -25.54 0.79 3.96
C GLN A 278 -24.90 2.00 3.29
N GLN A 279 -25.67 3.03 3.01
CA GLN A 279 -25.12 4.28 2.47
C GLN A 279 -24.62 5.16 3.61
N GLU A 280 -23.34 5.53 3.57
CA GLU A 280 -22.65 6.38 4.53
C GLU A 280 -22.03 7.57 3.78
N GLY A 281 -22.78 8.67 3.69
CA GLY A 281 -22.40 9.83 2.89
C GLY A 281 -22.32 9.49 1.40
N ALA A 282 -21.14 9.63 0.80
CA ALA A 282 -20.87 9.32 -0.61
C ALA A 282 -20.48 7.85 -0.86
N MET A 283 -20.31 7.04 0.20
CA MET A 283 -19.87 5.66 0.10
C MET A 283 -21.00 4.69 0.45
N HIS A 284 -20.95 3.50 -0.12
CA HIS A 284 -21.66 2.32 0.34
C HIS A 284 -20.71 1.48 1.17
N THR A 285 -21.15 1.08 2.37
CA THR A 285 -20.35 0.35 3.35
C THR A 285 -21.03 -0.97 3.70
N ALA A 286 -20.28 -2.07 3.77
CA ALA A 286 -20.70 -3.33 4.35
C ALA A 286 -19.67 -3.81 5.37
N THR A 287 -20.12 -4.53 6.39
CA THR A 287 -19.24 -5.12 7.41
C THR A 287 -19.39 -6.63 7.41
N VAL A 288 -18.28 -7.34 7.52
CA VAL A 288 -18.20 -8.78 7.82
C VAL A 288 -17.32 -9.02 9.04
N THR A 289 -17.68 -10.00 9.87
CA THR A 289 -16.79 -10.53 10.90
C THR A 289 -16.17 -11.83 10.40
N LEU A 290 -14.83 -11.89 10.40
CA LEU A 290 -14.03 -13.06 10.07
C LEU A 290 -13.57 -13.75 11.36
N LEU A 291 -13.83 -15.04 11.47
CA LEU A 291 -13.27 -15.92 12.48
C LEU A 291 -11.76 -16.11 12.27
N PRO A 292 -11.02 -16.61 13.27
CA PRO A 292 -9.62 -16.97 13.09
C PRO A 292 -9.43 -17.95 11.93
N GLY A 293 -8.54 -17.63 10.99
CA GLY A 293 -8.28 -18.44 9.79
C GLY A 293 -9.36 -18.40 8.72
N GLU A 294 -10.43 -17.61 8.89
CA GLU A 294 -11.53 -17.55 7.92
C GLU A 294 -11.13 -16.76 6.66
N ILE A 295 -11.43 -17.35 5.51
CA ILE A 295 -11.32 -16.71 4.18
C ILE A 295 -12.72 -16.56 3.59
N ARG A 296 -12.99 -15.38 3.01
CA ARG A 296 -14.21 -15.10 2.24
C ARG A 296 -13.86 -14.50 0.89
N VAL A 297 -14.67 -14.83 -0.12
CA VAL A 297 -14.56 -14.28 -1.47
C VAL A 297 -15.91 -13.72 -1.85
N TYR A 298 -15.98 -12.40 -2.01
CA TYR A 298 -17.18 -11.70 -2.40
C TYR A 298 -17.11 -11.30 -3.85
N PHE A 299 -18.12 -11.68 -4.62
CA PHE A 299 -18.37 -11.04 -5.90
C PHE A 299 -19.36 -9.90 -5.71
N ILE A 300 -18.94 -8.69 -6.09
CA ILE A 300 -19.73 -7.47 -5.98
C ILE A 300 -20.01 -6.96 -7.39
N LYS A 301 -21.25 -7.12 -7.84
CA LYS A 301 -21.70 -6.66 -9.16
C LYS A 301 -22.08 -5.18 -9.11
N THR A 302 -21.57 -4.37 -10.03
CA THR A 302 -21.91 -2.93 -10.13
C THR A 302 -22.52 -2.52 -11.45
N LYS A 303 -22.56 -3.42 -12.44
CA LYS A 303 -23.09 -3.16 -13.80
C LYS A 303 -24.04 -4.27 -14.23
#